data_AF-A0A5E6ZVR2-F1
#
_entry.id   AF-A0A5E6ZVR2-F1
#
_cell.length_a   1.000
_cell.length_b   1.000
_cell.length_c   1.000
_cell.angle_alpha   90.00
_cell.angle_beta   90.00
_cell.angle_gamma   90.00
#
_symmetry.space_group_name_H-M   'P 1'
#
loop_
_entity.id
_entity.type
_entity.pdbx_description
1 polymer ?
#
loop_
_entity_poly.entity_id
_entity_poly.type
_entity_poly.pdbx_seq_one_letter_code
_entity_poly.pdbx_strand_id
1 'polypeptide(L)'
;MVANKPAFQAPQGVLRAFTRLALLNCQAGVWSTLSDCRQLFPALTELTNLYYVGGDGQEVMPNPLALQNLPLPSPLEVAVFNGKFPVAGAEVSFSVSHGTLPNGTDTQVIATGADGIAGATWSLAPGVLNQTCTAQLLEAGQAATGKYNVLHFSASLSVAAQVAYDPAKCADMAAQGIHTVQDALDALCQKSHGGGCCSSVGIGGEFETLDVALKVLLEQGKRDICLCLLTGEHRLADSIDLVAPDGTHLFIHGSGPASRLVLRNQEFNFFDFASLTFVDFDIIASGDNPGLRFQGCQQIRMQRMRLSGLTVPGISLVQIADAQRIDLSACLINAYSSSGPQHARELLDAIPLLVPLESALITDEGELFAAIPSKVLDVLAAYSAAQRKAFGQQVDRLQLVLNTHELLALSALRGDIQTGASQRRLALSLDRLRTELLLNRTGFALALADADADTLLADNQINGRVSLYGEAKSDEALDLDLLKNLGVALRRGRVRLDPGNGELRLRNNRLRELSLGDERLERLRQLAGAPDGGVIEGCYRSLLADANTLVRTENLLLAMNLALSQNPLSDSGAIAACIASQGKYIGNFTRESTLYLLGHDAGQQIANAGLHFIEL
;
A
#
# COMPACT_ATOMS: atom_id res chain seq x y z
N MET A 1 81.89 -64.72 -95.80
CA MET A 1 80.64 -65.14 -95.13
C MET A 1 80.29 -64.08 -94.09
N VAL A 2 79.12 -63.44 -94.27
CA VAL A 2 78.12 -62.95 -93.27
C VAL A 2 78.65 -62.58 -91.86
N ALA A 3 78.38 -61.44 -91.22
CA ALA A 3 77.74 -60.16 -91.53
C ALA A 3 78.16 -59.21 -90.39
N ASN A 4 78.53 -57.97 -90.71
CA ASN A 4 78.83 -56.95 -89.72
C ASN A 4 78.22 -55.64 -90.21
N LYS A 5 77.06 -55.23 -89.67
CA LYS A 5 76.62 -53.84 -89.77
C LYS A 5 75.91 -53.37 -88.49
N PRO A 6 76.30 -52.19 -87.95
CA PRO A 6 75.61 -51.53 -86.85
C PRO A 6 74.19 -51.08 -87.26
N ALA A 7 73.27 -51.08 -86.28
CA ALA A 7 71.85 -50.76 -86.45
C ALA A 7 71.59 -49.25 -86.41
N PHE A 8 70.70 -48.78 -87.29
CA PHE A 8 70.22 -47.41 -87.34
C PHE A 8 69.25 -47.13 -86.18
N GLN A 9 69.49 -46.07 -85.40
CA GLN A 9 68.54 -45.53 -84.43
C GLN A 9 68.03 -44.16 -84.90
N ALA A 10 66.72 -43.95 -84.83
CA ALA A 10 66.11 -42.67 -85.17
C ALA A 10 66.41 -41.60 -84.08
N PRO A 11 66.59 -40.32 -84.46
CA PRO A 11 66.93 -39.26 -83.53
C PRO A 11 65.82 -39.01 -82.48
N GLN A 12 66.18 -39.04 -81.19
CA GLN A 12 65.31 -38.64 -80.09
C GLN A 12 65.21 -37.11 -80.02
N GLY A 13 64.19 -36.54 -80.66
CA GLY A 13 63.84 -35.12 -80.59
C GLY A 13 62.50 -34.87 -79.87
N VAL A 14 62.28 -33.64 -79.40
CA VAL A 14 61.07 -33.22 -78.67
C VAL A 14 59.81 -33.39 -79.53
N LEU A 15 58.78 -34.03 -78.97
CA LEU A 15 57.44 -34.16 -79.56
C LEU A 15 56.84 -32.77 -79.81
N ARG A 16 56.63 -32.42 -81.09
CA ARG A 16 55.90 -31.20 -81.48
C ARG A 16 54.43 -31.56 -81.69
N ALA A 17 53.57 -31.14 -80.77
CA ALA A 17 52.12 -31.15 -80.95
C ALA A 17 51.65 -29.80 -81.51
N PHE A 18 50.70 -29.82 -82.44
CA PHE A 18 50.08 -28.62 -83.01
C PHE A 18 48.58 -28.60 -82.66
N THR A 19 48.04 -27.42 -82.31
CA THR A 19 46.61 -27.21 -82.10
C THR A 19 46.08 -26.14 -83.06
N ARG A 20 44.83 -26.25 -83.50
CA ARG A 20 44.18 -25.27 -84.38
C ARG A 20 43.71 -24.07 -83.54
N LEU A 21 44.26 -22.88 -83.80
CA LEU A 21 43.99 -21.68 -82.99
C LEU A 21 42.75 -20.91 -83.45
N ALA A 22 42.54 -20.80 -84.76
CA ALA A 22 41.38 -20.16 -85.37
C ALA A 22 41.19 -20.67 -86.80
N LEU A 23 40.01 -20.42 -87.34
CA LEU A 23 39.57 -20.65 -88.70
C LEU A 23 39.38 -19.28 -89.36
N LEU A 24 40.14 -19.01 -90.41
CA LEU A 24 40.11 -17.75 -91.16
C LEU A 24 39.61 -18.02 -92.58
N ASN A 25 38.76 -17.13 -93.11
CA ASN A 25 38.42 -17.05 -94.52
C ASN A 25 39.36 -16.05 -95.21
N CYS A 26 39.74 -16.32 -96.46
CA CYS A 26 40.41 -15.34 -97.31
C CYS A 26 39.62 -15.20 -98.60
N GLN A 27 39.15 -13.99 -98.88
CA GLN A 27 38.49 -13.65 -100.13
C GLN A 27 39.12 -12.39 -100.71
N ALA A 28 39.51 -12.46 -101.99
CA ALA A 28 40.18 -11.37 -102.71
C ALA A 28 41.42 -10.78 -102.00
N GLY A 29 42.16 -11.61 -101.25
CA GLY A 29 43.39 -11.20 -100.54
C GLY A 29 43.15 -10.56 -99.17
N VAL A 30 41.90 -10.43 -98.73
CA VAL A 30 41.54 -9.96 -97.39
C VAL A 30 41.18 -11.14 -96.51
N TRP A 31 41.84 -11.25 -95.35
CA TRP A 31 41.57 -12.27 -94.35
C TRP A 31 40.47 -11.80 -93.38
N SER A 32 39.53 -12.69 -93.06
CA SER A 32 38.49 -12.49 -92.04
C SER A 32 38.34 -13.73 -91.16
N THR A 33 38.04 -13.55 -89.87
CA THR A 33 37.92 -14.68 -88.93
C THR A 33 36.56 -15.35 -89.05
N LEU A 34 36.52 -16.65 -89.36
CA LEU A 34 35.29 -17.46 -89.40
C LEU A 34 34.94 -18.06 -88.04
N SER A 35 35.94 -18.51 -87.30
CA SER A 35 35.77 -19.14 -85.99
C SER A 35 37.07 -19.03 -85.20
N ASP A 36 37.04 -18.48 -83.99
CA ASP A 36 38.20 -18.43 -83.11
C ASP A 36 38.11 -19.57 -82.09
N CYS A 37 39.07 -20.49 -82.12
CA CYS A 37 39.07 -21.69 -81.27
C CYS A 37 39.89 -21.48 -79.98
N ARG A 38 40.36 -20.25 -79.71
CA ARG A 38 40.99 -19.89 -78.45
C ARG A 38 39.92 -19.84 -77.35
N GLN A 39 40.17 -20.47 -76.20
CA GLN A 39 39.54 -20.00 -74.97
C GLN A 39 40.17 -18.66 -74.64
N LEU A 40 39.59 -17.58 -75.15
CA LEU A 40 39.90 -16.23 -74.71
C LEU A 40 39.41 -16.14 -73.26
N PHE A 41 40.28 -16.52 -72.32
CA PHE A 41 40.20 -15.91 -71.00
C PHE A 41 40.19 -14.39 -71.24
N PRO A 42 39.34 -13.61 -70.55
CA PRO A 42 39.58 -12.17 -70.44
C PRO A 42 41.06 -11.97 -70.11
N ALA A 43 41.67 -10.87 -70.54
CA ALA A 43 43.03 -10.60 -70.09
C ALA A 43 43.05 -10.73 -68.56
N LEU A 44 44.13 -11.24 -67.95
CA LEU A 44 44.16 -11.38 -66.48
C LEU A 44 43.84 -10.04 -65.80
N THR A 45 44.13 -8.93 -66.48
CA THR A 45 43.81 -7.55 -66.14
C THR A 45 42.33 -7.17 -66.25
N GLU A 46 41.45 -8.04 -66.74
CA GLU A 46 40.01 -7.82 -66.91
C GLU A 46 39.18 -8.71 -65.96
N LEU A 47 39.82 -9.61 -65.19
CA LEU A 47 39.16 -10.49 -64.22
C LEU A 47 38.94 -9.76 -62.89
N THR A 48 37.97 -8.84 -62.90
CA THR A 48 37.49 -8.16 -61.70
C THR A 48 36.46 -9.01 -60.98
N ASN A 49 36.61 -9.20 -59.67
CA ASN A 49 35.66 -9.96 -58.85
C ASN A 49 35.19 -9.13 -57.65
N LEU A 50 33.97 -9.42 -57.19
CA LEU A 50 33.38 -8.84 -56.00
C LEU A 50 33.63 -9.76 -54.79
N TYR A 51 34.15 -9.20 -53.71
CA TYR A 51 34.49 -9.92 -52.47
C TYR A 51 33.72 -9.34 -51.29
N TYR A 52 33.29 -10.21 -50.39
CA TYR A 52 32.65 -9.81 -49.13
C TYR A 52 33.70 -9.24 -48.16
N VAL A 53 33.41 -8.09 -47.56
CA VAL A 53 34.28 -7.47 -46.54
C VAL A 53 33.64 -7.57 -45.16
N GLY A 54 32.40 -7.07 -45.01
CA GLY A 54 31.76 -7.00 -43.70
C GLY A 54 30.34 -6.43 -43.73
N GLY A 55 29.68 -6.47 -42.57
CA GLY A 55 28.35 -5.86 -42.37
C GLY A 55 27.14 -6.79 -42.56
N ASP A 56 27.32 -8.07 -42.85
CA ASP A 56 26.20 -9.03 -42.89
C ASP A 56 25.73 -9.46 -41.49
N GLY A 57 24.47 -9.87 -41.38
CA GLY A 57 23.88 -10.48 -40.19
C GLY A 57 23.64 -9.51 -39.03
N GLN A 58 23.48 -8.22 -39.32
CA GLN A 58 23.25 -7.20 -38.29
C GLN A 58 21.80 -7.21 -37.78
N GLU A 59 21.61 -6.87 -36.51
CA GLU A 59 20.29 -6.72 -35.89
C GLU A 59 20.11 -5.31 -35.31
N VAL A 60 18.87 -4.77 -35.39
CA VAL A 60 18.50 -3.50 -34.74
C VAL A 60 17.21 -3.65 -33.96
N MET A 61 17.12 -2.97 -32.81
CA MET A 61 15.94 -2.99 -31.94
C MET A 61 14.94 -1.90 -32.37
N PRO A 62 13.74 -2.26 -32.85
CA PRO A 62 12.72 -1.28 -33.20
C PRO A 62 12.00 -0.71 -31.98
N ASN A 63 11.42 0.48 -32.13
CA ASN A 63 10.43 1.00 -31.19
C ASN A 63 9.02 0.72 -31.74
N PRO A 64 8.26 -0.24 -31.15
CA PRO A 64 6.92 -0.57 -31.63
C PRO A 64 5.91 0.58 -31.52
N LEU A 65 6.17 1.57 -30.64
CA LEU A 65 5.32 2.74 -30.45
C LEU A 65 5.67 3.91 -31.39
N ALA A 66 6.78 3.83 -32.12
CA ALA A 66 7.22 4.84 -33.07
C ALA A 66 7.85 4.17 -34.30
N LEU A 67 7.02 3.91 -35.32
CA LEU A 67 7.43 3.22 -36.54
C LEU A 67 8.30 4.14 -37.41
N GLN A 68 9.59 3.83 -37.49
CA GLN A 68 10.55 4.53 -38.34
C GLN A 68 11.61 3.56 -38.90
N ASN A 69 12.26 3.95 -40.00
CA ASN A 69 13.41 3.21 -40.51
C ASN A 69 14.59 3.35 -39.55
N LEU A 70 15.33 2.25 -39.34
CA LEU A 70 16.43 2.21 -38.38
C LEU A 70 17.75 1.89 -39.08
N PRO A 71 18.75 2.77 -39.01
CA PRO A 71 20.04 2.54 -39.63
C PRO A 71 20.76 1.36 -38.96
N LEU A 72 21.39 0.52 -39.77
CA LEU A 72 22.29 -0.51 -39.26
C LEU A 72 23.52 0.12 -38.59
N PRO A 73 24.06 -0.48 -37.51
CA PRO A 73 25.23 0.04 -36.80
C PRO A 73 26.50 0.12 -37.64
N SER A 74 26.63 -0.73 -38.66
CA SER A 74 27.77 -0.78 -39.58
C SER A 74 27.31 -0.81 -41.04
N PRO A 75 28.08 -0.23 -41.96
CA PRO A 75 27.77 -0.31 -43.39
C PRO A 75 27.94 -1.74 -43.92
N LEU A 76 27.24 -2.05 -45.01
CA LEU A 76 27.49 -3.25 -45.82
C LEU A 76 28.69 -2.98 -46.71
N GLU A 77 29.74 -3.79 -46.62
CA GLU A 77 31.00 -3.54 -47.31
C GLU A 77 31.35 -4.68 -48.27
N VAL A 78 31.71 -4.29 -49.49
CA VAL A 78 32.23 -5.18 -50.53
C VAL A 78 33.50 -4.61 -51.13
N ALA A 79 34.35 -5.48 -51.64
CA ALA A 79 35.64 -5.17 -52.21
C ALA A 79 35.68 -5.59 -53.68
N VAL A 80 36.17 -4.72 -54.56
CA VAL A 80 36.35 -5.00 -55.98
C VAL A 80 37.84 -5.08 -56.29
N PHE A 81 38.30 -6.29 -56.64
CA PHE A 81 39.72 -6.58 -56.83
C PHE A 81 39.98 -7.27 -58.16
N ASN A 82 41.12 -6.94 -58.73
CA ASN A 82 41.70 -7.58 -59.89
C ASN A 82 43.00 -8.28 -59.46
N GLY A 83 42.91 -9.60 -59.23
CA GLY A 83 43.95 -10.35 -58.54
C GLY A 83 44.19 -9.78 -57.12
N LYS A 84 45.37 -9.21 -56.89
CA LYS A 84 45.77 -8.60 -55.61
C LYS A 84 45.62 -7.08 -55.56
N PHE A 85 45.15 -6.47 -56.64
CA PHE A 85 45.11 -5.02 -56.78
C PHE A 85 43.68 -4.50 -56.59
N PRO A 86 43.46 -3.54 -55.68
CA PRO A 86 42.16 -2.91 -55.52
C PRO A 86 41.81 -2.10 -56.78
N VAL A 87 40.55 -2.20 -57.21
CA VAL A 87 40.03 -1.42 -58.35
C VAL A 87 39.27 -0.22 -57.79
N ALA A 88 39.86 0.97 -57.92
CA ALA A 88 39.21 2.23 -57.53
C ALA A 88 38.22 2.70 -58.59
N GLY A 89 37.08 3.26 -58.17
CA GLY A 89 36.05 3.77 -59.06
C GLY A 89 35.18 2.72 -59.75
N ALA A 90 35.26 1.45 -59.33
CA ALA A 90 34.35 0.41 -59.80
C ALA A 90 32.95 0.64 -59.21
N GLU A 91 31.91 0.52 -60.04
CA GLU A 91 30.53 0.77 -59.63
C GLU A 91 29.88 -0.50 -59.09
N VAL A 92 29.35 -0.44 -57.87
CA VAL A 92 28.58 -1.51 -57.24
C VAL A 92 27.16 -1.02 -56.98
N SER A 93 26.16 -1.74 -57.50
CA SER A 93 24.75 -1.51 -57.21
C SER A 93 24.32 -2.28 -55.97
N PHE A 94 23.91 -1.57 -54.93
CA PHE A 94 23.23 -2.13 -53.76
C PHE A 94 21.72 -2.00 -53.96
N SER A 95 20.99 -3.10 -53.80
CA SER A 95 19.53 -3.14 -53.88
C SER A 95 18.94 -3.82 -52.65
N VAL A 96 18.13 -3.10 -51.88
CA VAL A 96 17.48 -3.59 -50.66
C VAL A 96 16.08 -4.11 -50.97
N SER A 97 15.67 -5.18 -50.29
CA SER A 97 14.31 -5.71 -50.38
C SER A 97 13.29 -4.81 -49.68
N HIS A 98 13.69 -4.20 -48.56
CA HIS A 98 12.91 -3.29 -47.73
C HIS A 98 13.86 -2.29 -47.06
N GLY A 99 13.29 -1.20 -46.55
CA GLY A 99 14.05 -0.13 -45.93
C GLY A 99 14.56 0.86 -46.98
N THR A 100 15.61 1.60 -46.63
CA THR A 100 16.15 2.66 -47.47
C THR A 100 17.67 2.71 -47.41
N LEU A 101 18.27 3.03 -48.56
CA LEU A 101 19.68 3.42 -48.68
C LEU A 101 19.82 4.94 -48.47
N PRO A 102 21.04 5.50 -48.35
CA PRO A 102 21.27 6.91 -48.02
C PRO A 102 20.66 7.92 -49.00
N ASN A 103 20.39 7.52 -50.25
CA ASN A 103 19.69 8.32 -51.25
C ASN A 103 18.15 8.31 -51.07
N GLY A 104 17.63 7.61 -50.06
CA GLY A 104 16.20 7.49 -49.77
C GLY A 104 15.46 6.48 -50.66
N THR A 105 16.17 5.73 -51.51
CA THR A 105 15.57 4.73 -52.42
C THR A 105 15.97 3.30 -52.02
N ASP A 106 15.43 2.33 -52.75
CA ASP A 106 15.73 0.90 -52.59
C ASP A 106 17.03 0.47 -53.28
N THR A 107 17.51 1.24 -54.25
CA THR A 107 18.75 0.96 -55.00
C THR A 107 19.71 2.15 -54.99
N GLN A 108 21.00 1.89 -54.83
CA GLN A 108 22.06 2.89 -54.92
C GLN A 108 23.32 2.31 -55.54
N VAL A 109 23.89 3.04 -56.51
CA VAL A 109 25.21 2.74 -57.06
C VAL A 109 26.27 3.49 -56.26
N ILE A 110 27.28 2.76 -55.78
CA ILE A 110 28.38 3.30 -54.98
C ILE A 110 29.69 2.89 -55.65
N ALA A 111 30.55 3.88 -55.92
CA ALA A 111 31.87 3.64 -56.48
C ALA A 111 32.87 3.24 -55.38
N THR A 112 33.77 2.31 -55.70
CA THR A 112 34.83 1.88 -54.77
C THR A 112 35.88 2.97 -54.52
N GLY A 113 36.41 3.01 -53.30
CA GLY A 113 37.52 3.87 -52.89
C GLY A 113 38.88 3.44 -53.43
N ALA A 114 39.95 4.14 -53.02
CA ALA A 114 41.33 3.82 -53.41
C ALA A 114 41.82 2.45 -52.87
N ASP A 115 41.17 1.96 -51.82
CA ASP A 115 41.33 0.64 -51.21
C ASP A 115 40.51 -0.46 -51.91
N GLY A 116 39.70 -0.10 -52.92
CA GLY A 116 38.83 -1.01 -53.65
C GLY A 116 37.53 -1.35 -52.93
N ILE A 117 37.17 -0.67 -51.84
CA ILE A 117 35.99 -0.98 -51.03
C ILE A 117 34.84 -0.03 -51.38
N ALA A 118 33.62 -0.57 -51.48
CA ALA A 118 32.37 0.18 -51.54
C ALA A 118 31.51 -0.18 -50.32
N GLY A 119 31.00 0.83 -49.61
CA GLY A 119 30.21 0.69 -48.39
C GLY A 119 28.83 1.33 -48.51
N ALA A 120 27.77 0.62 -48.11
CA ALA A 120 26.39 1.10 -48.12
C ALA A 120 25.78 1.12 -46.71
N THR A 121 25.32 2.28 -46.24
CA THR A 121 24.59 2.39 -44.96
C THR A 121 23.13 2.07 -45.16
N TRP A 122 22.68 0.89 -44.76
CA TRP A 122 21.30 0.47 -44.92
C TRP A 122 20.46 0.78 -43.69
N SER A 123 19.26 1.33 -43.88
CA SER A 123 18.25 1.45 -42.81
C SER A 123 17.11 0.47 -43.03
N LEU A 124 16.81 -0.37 -42.04
CA LEU A 124 15.76 -1.38 -42.10
C LEU A 124 14.37 -0.74 -41.98
N ALA A 125 13.40 -1.23 -42.76
CA ALA A 125 12.01 -0.82 -42.61
C ALA A 125 11.40 -1.36 -41.30
N PRO A 126 10.52 -0.62 -40.62
CA PRO A 126 9.78 -1.14 -39.48
C PRO A 126 8.78 -2.23 -39.93
N GLY A 127 8.56 -3.24 -39.09
CA GLY A 127 7.52 -4.25 -39.30
C GLY A 127 7.89 -5.44 -40.19
N VAL A 128 9.03 -5.42 -40.88
CA VAL A 128 9.56 -6.57 -41.64
C VAL A 128 10.74 -7.17 -40.88
N LEU A 129 10.55 -8.37 -40.32
CA LEU A 129 11.51 -8.98 -39.38
C LEU A 129 12.86 -9.31 -40.00
N ASN A 130 12.87 -9.88 -41.21
CA ASN A 130 14.09 -10.24 -41.92
C ASN A 130 14.09 -9.54 -43.27
N GLN A 131 15.18 -8.85 -43.57
CA GLN A 131 15.34 -8.10 -44.80
C GLN A 131 16.66 -8.51 -45.45
N THR A 132 16.76 -8.35 -46.76
CA THR A 132 17.98 -8.64 -47.53
C THR A 132 18.43 -7.44 -48.35
N CYS A 133 19.74 -7.33 -48.58
CA CYS A 133 20.36 -6.41 -49.53
C CYS A 133 21.25 -7.19 -50.49
N THR A 134 21.21 -6.87 -51.78
CA THR A 134 22.06 -7.49 -52.80
C THR A 134 23.05 -6.47 -53.33
N ALA A 135 24.34 -6.79 -53.33
CA ALA A 135 25.39 -5.99 -53.95
C ALA A 135 25.82 -6.64 -55.26
N GLN A 136 25.78 -5.90 -56.37
CA GLN A 136 26.13 -6.39 -57.70
C GLN A 136 27.14 -5.47 -58.38
N LEU A 137 28.22 -6.05 -58.91
CA LEU A 137 29.22 -5.32 -59.67
C LEU A 137 28.64 -4.89 -61.03
N LEU A 138 28.89 -3.65 -61.45
CA LEU A 138 28.47 -3.11 -62.73
C LEU A 138 29.66 -2.94 -63.70
N GLU A 139 29.42 -3.20 -64.98
CA GLU A 139 30.30 -2.92 -66.10
C GLU A 139 29.53 -2.07 -67.12
N ALA A 140 30.03 -0.85 -67.42
CA ALA A 140 29.38 0.10 -68.32
C ALA A 140 27.89 0.35 -67.99
N GLY A 141 27.54 0.42 -66.70
CA GLY A 141 26.18 0.64 -66.22
C GLY A 141 25.25 -0.58 -66.33
N GLN A 142 25.77 -1.77 -66.63
CA GLN A 142 25.01 -3.03 -66.67
C GLN A 142 25.62 -4.04 -65.68
N ALA A 143 24.83 -5.03 -65.25
CA ALA A 143 25.33 -6.08 -64.35
C ALA A 143 26.50 -6.86 -64.98
N ALA A 144 27.64 -6.92 -64.29
CA ALA A 144 28.83 -7.62 -64.74
C ALA A 144 28.56 -9.14 -64.81
N THR A 145 28.85 -9.77 -65.94
CA THR A 145 28.56 -11.20 -66.16
C THR A 145 29.69 -12.07 -65.60
N GLY A 146 29.43 -12.91 -64.60
CA GLY A 146 30.48 -13.75 -64.00
C GLY A 146 30.05 -14.48 -62.73
N LYS A 147 30.81 -15.51 -62.31
CA LYS A 147 30.43 -16.43 -61.22
C LYS A 147 30.53 -15.82 -59.80
N TYR A 148 31.04 -14.60 -59.63
CA TYR A 148 31.28 -13.98 -58.31
C TYR A 148 31.05 -12.45 -58.30
N ASN A 149 30.03 -11.97 -59.02
CA ASN A 149 29.72 -10.54 -59.17
C ASN A 149 28.45 -10.10 -58.42
N VAL A 150 27.89 -10.99 -57.59
CA VAL A 150 26.69 -10.73 -56.77
C VAL A 150 26.93 -11.28 -55.37
N LEU A 151 26.65 -10.46 -54.36
CA LEU A 151 26.69 -10.82 -52.94
C LEU A 151 25.36 -10.50 -52.28
N HIS A 152 24.95 -11.33 -51.32
CA HIS A 152 23.72 -11.15 -50.56
C HIS A 152 24.05 -10.90 -49.10
N PHE A 153 23.39 -9.89 -48.54
CA PHE A 153 23.41 -9.52 -47.14
C PHE A 153 22.01 -9.71 -46.56
N SER A 154 21.96 -9.97 -45.26
CA SER A 154 20.77 -10.15 -44.45
C SER A 154 20.88 -9.30 -43.19
N ALA A 155 19.75 -8.79 -42.72
CA ALA A 155 19.66 -8.11 -41.45
C ALA A 155 18.24 -8.26 -40.88
N SER A 156 18.12 -8.18 -39.55
CA SER A 156 16.87 -8.46 -38.85
C SER A 156 16.48 -7.38 -37.84
N LEU A 157 15.19 -7.33 -37.52
CA LEU A 157 14.66 -6.60 -36.37
C LEU A 157 14.69 -7.50 -35.14
N SER A 158 15.35 -7.06 -34.07
CA SER A 158 15.41 -7.78 -32.80
C SER A 158 14.16 -7.46 -31.97
N VAL A 159 13.20 -8.40 -31.91
CA VAL A 159 11.92 -8.25 -31.19
C VAL A 159 11.70 -9.39 -30.19
N ALA A 160 11.11 -9.07 -29.03
CA ALA A 160 10.88 -10.04 -27.96
C ALA A 160 9.98 -11.22 -28.37
N ALA A 161 9.08 -11.01 -29.34
CA ALA A 161 8.21 -12.06 -29.89
C ALA A 161 8.98 -13.15 -30.67
N GLN A 162 10.25 -12.94 -31.00
CA GLN A 162 11.13 -13.93 -31.66
C GLN A 162 12.19 -14.51 -30.71
N VAL A 163 12.18 -14.10 -29.43
CA VAL A 163 13.10 -14.62 -28.43
C VAL A 163 12.43 -15.79 -27.71
N ALA A 164 13.04 -16.97 -27.82
CA ALA A 164 12.54 -18.18 -27.17
C ALA A 164 12.55 -18.03 -25.64
N TYR A 165 11.48 -18.51 -25.01
CA TYR A 165 11.34 -18.63 -23.56
C TYR A 165 11.11 -20.10 -23.19
N ASP A 166 11.83 -20.60 -22.19
CA ASP A 166 11.66 -21.97 -21.67
C ASP A 166 10.71 -21.96 -20.45
N PRO A 167 9.46 -22.43 -20.59
CA PRO A 167 8.49 -22.46 -19.50
C PRO A 167 8.65 -23.68 -18.58
N ALA A 168 9.66 -24.56 -18.74
CA ALA A 168 9.75 -25.82 -18.01
C ALA A 168 9.72 -25.68 -16.46
N LYS A 169 10.14 -24.53 -15.94
CA LYS A 169 10.10 -24.21 -14.50
C LYS A 169 8.87 -23.41 -14.07
N CYS A 170 7.96 -23.09 -14.98
CA CYS A 170 6.74 -22.34 -14.72
C CYS A 170 5.52 -23.11 -15.22
N ALA A 171 4.92 -23.92 -14.33
CA ALA A 171 3.82 -24.82 -14.66
C ALA A 171 2.62 -24.10 -15.32
N ASP A 172 2.29 -22.89 -14.86
CA ASP A 172 1.19 -22.10 -15.41
C ASP A 172 1.47 -21.66 -16.86
N MET A 173 2.68 -21.17 -17.13
CA MET A 173 3.07 -20.74 -18.48
C MET A 173 3.23 -21.93 -19.43
N ALA A 174 3.71 -23.06 -18.92
CA ALA A 174 3.77 -24.31 -19.67
C ALA A 174 2.36 -24.80 -20.04
N ALA A 175 1.39 -24.72 -19.11
CA ALA A 175 0.01 -25.10 -19.36
C ALA A 175 -0.69 -24.18 -20.39
N GLN A 176 -0.29 -22.92 -20.46
CA GLN A 176 -0.80 -21.95 -21.44
C GLN A 176 -0.08 -22.00 -22.80
N GLY A 177 0.95 -22.84 -22.94
CA GLY A 177 1.73 -22.97 -24.19
C GLY A 177 2.60 -21.75 -24.52
N ILE A 178 2.96 -20.94 -23.50
CA ILE A 178 3.79 -19.74 -23.66
C ILE A 178 5.25 -20.14 -23.91
N HIS A 179 5.84 -19.63 -25.00
CA HIS A 179 7.19 -20.02 -25.44
C HIS A 179 8.01 -18.86 -26.03
N THR A 180 7.53 -17.61 -25.93
CA THR A 180 8.28 -16.41 -26.29
C THR A 180 8.41 -15.45 -25.11
N VAL A 181 9.43 -14.59 -25.10
CA VAL A 181 9.62 -13.59 -24.03
C VAL A 181 8.48 -12.59 -23.99
N GLN A 182 7.98 -12.16 -25.15
CA GLN A 182 6.83 -11.23 -25.23
C GLN A 182 5.59 -11.84 -24.57
N ASP A 183 5.21 -13.06 -24.97
CA ASP A 183 4.02 -13.73 -24.43
C ASP A 183 4.14 -13.98 -22.92
N ALA A 184 5.34 -14.28 -22.42
CA ALA A 184 5.58 -14.47 -20.99
C ALA A 184 5.40 -13.17 -20.20
N LEU A 185 5.90 -12.04 -20.70
CA LEU A 185 5.71 -10.73 -20.07
C LEU A 185 4.25 -10.30 -20.14
N ASP A 186 3.58 -10.49 -21.27
CA ASP A 186 2.17 -10.14 -21.43
C ASP A 186 1.28 -10.97 -20.50
N ALA A 187 1.56 -12.27 -20.34
CA ALA A 187 0.86 -13.12 -19.39
C ALA A 187 1.14 -12.73 -17.92
N LEU A 188 2.35 -12.25 -17.59
CA LEU A 188 2.64 -11.71 -16.26
C LEU A 188 1.88 -10.41 -15.99
N CYS A 189 1.72 -9.55 -16.99
CA CYS A 189 0.94 -8.32 -16.88
C CYS A 189 -0.57 -8.60 -16.74
N GLN A 190 -1.07 -9.66 -17.39
CA GLN A 190 -2.47 -10.10 -17.28
C GLN A 190 -2.77 -10.84 -15.98
N LYS A 191 -1.77 -11.48 -15.37
CA LYS A 191 -1.87 -11.89 -13.98
C LYS A 191 -1.94 -10.62 -13.15
N SER A 192 -3.15 -10.22 -12.77
CA SER A 192 -3.40 -9.27 -11.69
C SER A 192 -2.37 -9.52 -10.59
N HIS A 193 -1.70 -8.47 -10.10
CA HIS A 193 -0.65 -8.57 -9.09
C HIS A 193 -1.15 -9.11 -7.72
N GLY A 194 -2.16 -9.98 -7.68
CA GLY A 194 -2.63 -10.77 -6.55
C GLY A 194 -1.75 -11.99 -6.26
N GLY A 195 -0.43 -11.82 -6.34
CA GLY A 195 0.53 -12.82 -5.82
C GLY A 195 0.64 -12.80 -4.30
N GLY A 196 -0.07 -11.91 -3.62
CA GLY A 196 -0.25 -11.90 -2.17
C GLY A 196 -1.51 -12.66 -1.76
N CYS A 197 -1.56 -13.11 -0.50
CA CYS A 197 -2.72 -13.77 0.13
C CYS A 197 -4.00 -12.91 0.16
N CYS A 198 -3.93 -11.63 -0.24
CA CYS A 198 -4.96 -10.62 -0.01
C CYS A 198 -5.16 -9.74 -1.25
N SER A 199 -6.42 -9.38 -1.55
CA SER A 199 -6.74 -8.41 -2.60
C SER A 199 -6.40 -7.00 -2.13
N SER A 200 -5.76 -6.23 -3.01
CA SER A 200 -5.33 -4.86 -2.70
C SER A 200 -6.44 -3.83 -2.91
N VAL A 201 -6.54 -2.87 -1.99
CA VAL A 201 -7.53 -1.79 -2.01
C VAL A 201 -6.83 -0.45 -1.94
N GLY A 202 -7.21 0.48 -2.82
CA GLY A 202 -6.69 1.85 -2.92
C GLY A 202 -6.19 2.20 -4.32
N ILE A 203 -5.66 3.41 -4.48
CA ILE A 203 -5.13 3.90 -5.77
C ILE A 203 -4.06 2.94 -6.30
N GLY A 204 -4.30 2.34 -7.47
CA GLY A 204 -3.40 1.37 -8.10
C GLY A 204 -3.53 -0.07 -7.56
N GLY A 205 -4.49 -0.34 -6.68
CA GLY A 205 -4.84 -1.69 -6.22
C GLY A 205 -5.84 -2.40 -7.14
N GLU A 206 -6.18 -3.64 -6.80
CA GLU A 206 -7.23 -4.44 -7.48
C GLU A 206 -8.61 -3.79 -7.39
N PHE A 207 -8.91 -3.15 -6.25
CA PHE A 207 -10.11 -2.38 -6.03
C PHE A 207 -9.77 -0.94 -5.64
N GLU A 208 -10.51 0.02 -6.18
CA GLU A 208 -10.29 1.43 -5.86
C GLU A 208 -10.73 1.78 -4.43
N THR A 209 -11.86 1.22 -3.98
CA THR A 209 -12.43 1.48 -2.64
C THR A 209 -12.80 0.20 -1.91
N LEU A 210 -12.82 0.29 -0.57
CA LEU A 210 -13.05 -0.86 0.31
C LEU A 210 -14.46 -1.43 0.21
N ASP A 211 -15.47 -0.56 0.11
CA ASP A 211 -16.87 -0.93 -0.01
C ASP A 211 -17.15 -1.73 -1.30
N VAL A 212 -16.54 -1.32 -2.42
CA VAL A 212 -16.65 -2.02 -3.70
C VAL A 212 -15.99 -3.40 -3.61
N ALA A 213 -14.80 -3.48 -3.00
CA ALA A 213 -14.10 -4.75 -2.81
C ALA A 213 -14.96 -5.76 -2.01
N LEU A 214 -15.51 -5.31 -0.88
CA LEU A 214 -16.35 -6.16 -0.02
C LEU A 214 -17.63 -6.62 -0.75
N LYS A 215 -18.35 -5.70 -1.41
CA LYS A 215 -19.58 -6.02 -2.16
C LYS A 215 -19.30 -7.06 -3.25
N VAL A 216 -18.28 -6.83 -4.08
CA VAL A 216 -17.93 -7.73 -5.19
C VAL A 216 -17.51 -9.12 -4.68
N LEU A 217 -16.66 -9.21 -3.65
CA LEU A 217 -16.18 -10.50 -3.15
C LEU A 217 -17.31 -11.32 -2.49
N LEU A 218 -18.21 -10.66 -1.75
CA LEU A 218 -19.39 -11.31 -1.18
C LEU A 218 -20.37 -11.80 -2.26
N GLU A 219 -20.62 -10.99 -3.29
CA GLU A 219 -21.47 -11.38 -4.43
C GLU A 219 -20.91 -12.56 -5.22
N GLN A 220 -19.57 -12.69 -5.29
CA GLN A 220 -18.90 -13.86 -5.86
C GLN A 220 -18.98 -15.11 -4.96
N GLY A 221 -19.61 -15.01 -3.79
CA GLY A 221 -19.76 -16.11 -2.85
C GLY A 221 -18.50 -16.43 -2.05
N LYS A 222 -17.51 -15.52 -2.01
CA LYS A 222 -16.32 -15.70 -1.17
C LYS A 222 -16.70 -15.65 0.30
N ARG A 223 -16.18 -16.61 1.09
CA ARG A 223 -16.41 -16.68 2.54
C ARG A 223 -15.16 -16.34 3.34
N ASP A 224 -13.97 -16.63 2.81
CA ASP A 224 -12.70 -16.23 3.40
C ASP A 224 -12.12 -15.05 2.63
N ILE A 225 -12.23 -13.85 3.19
CA ILE A 225 -11.88 -12.59 2.53
C ILE A 225 -10.66 -11.96 3.23
N CYS A 226 -9.57 -11.74 2.49
CA CYS A 226 -8.44 -10.93 2.95
C CYS A 226 -8.26 -9.69 2.07
N LEU A 227 -8.22 -8.51 2.70
CA LEU A 227 -8.04 -7.22 2.04
C LEU A 227 -6.83 -6.47 2.61
N CYS A 228 -5.99 -5.95 1.72
CA CYS A 228 -4.83 -5.12 2.06
C CYS A 228 -5.06 -3.68 1.62
N LEU A 229 -5.24 -2.77 2.57
CA LEU A 229 -5.31 -1.33 2.34
C LEU A 229 -3.91 -0.80 1.99
N LEU A 230 -3.72 -0.37 0.75
CA LEU A 230 -2.48 0.26 0.29
C LEU A 230 -2.15 1.52 1.11
N THR A 231 -0.91 2.00 1.04
CA THR A 231 -0.54 3.26 1.71
C THR A 231 -1.29 4.44 1.10
N GLY A 232 -1.88 5.29 1.92
CA GLY A 232 -2.61 6.46 1.47
C GLY A 232 -3.85 6.76 2.30
N GLU A 233 -4.57 7.78 1.87
CA GLU A 233 -5.93 8.06 2.33
C GLU A 233 -6.91 7.28 1.45
N HIS A 234 -7.81 6.55 2.08
CA HIS A 234 -8.89 5.79 1.46
C HIS A 234 -10.21 6.44 1.79
N ARG A 235 -11.10 6.44 0.81
CA ARG A 235 -12.49 6.85 0.97
C ARG A 235 -13.38 5.73 0.44
N LEU A 236 -14.56 5.64 1.01
CA LEU A 236 -15.57 4.74 0.48
C LEU A 236 -16.29 5.41 -0.70
N ALA A 237 -16.66 4.62 -1.70
CA ALA A 237 -17.55 5.09 -2.75
C ALA A 237 -19.00 5.20 -2.23
N ASP A 238 -19.38 4.29 -1.34
CA ASP A 238 -20.69 4.23 -0.66
C ASP A 238 -20.55 3.67 0.77
N SER A 239 -21.61 3.76 1.59
CA SER A 239 -21.64 3.18 2.93
C SER A 239 -21.36 1.68 2.93
N ILE A 240 -20.76 1.20 4.02
CA ILE A 240 -20.64 -0.22 4.33
C ILE A 240 -21.74 -0.57 5.32
N ASP A 241 -22.75 -1.31 4.85
CA ASP A 241 -23.82 -1.87 5.65
C ASP A 241 -24.01 -3.33 5.23
N LEU A 242 -23.22 -4.22 5.84
CA LEU A 242 -23.03 -5.59 5.34
C LEU A 242 -23.50 -6.63 6.34
N VAL A 243 -24.43 -7.47 5.90
CA VAL A 243 -24.81 -8.71 6.59
C VAL A 243 -24.05 -9.87 5.94
N ALA A 244 -23.21 -10.53 6.72
CA ALA A 244 -22.44 -11.66 6.26
C ALA A 244 -23.31 -12.90 6.07
N PRO A 245 -23.14 -13.62 4.95
CA PRO A 245 -23.61 -15.00 4.87
C PRO A 245 -22.94 -15.89 5.93
N ASP A 246 -23.62 -16.95 6.38
CA ASP A 246 -23.10 -17.88 7.40
C ASP A 246 -21.67 -18.36 7.14
N GLY A 247 -20.83 -18.34 8.18
CA GLY A 247 -19.45 -18.83 8.10
C GLY A 247 -18.49 -17.90 7.33
N THR A 248 -18.83 -16.62 7.15
CA THR A 248 -17.94 -15.66 6.50
C THR A 248 -16.88 -15.12 7.46
N HIS A 249 -15.63 -15.14 7.03
CA HIS A 249 -14.44 -14.66 7.70
C HIS A 249 -13.83 -13.48 6.92
N LEU A 250 -13.66 -12.34 7.57
CA LEU A 250 -13.07 -11.14 6.99
C LEU A 250 -11.83 -10.70 7.76
N PHE A 251 -10.73 -10.52 7.03
CA PHE A 251 -9.49 -9.95 7.51
C PHE A 251 -9.11 -8.72 6.67
N ILE A 252 -9.02 -7.56 7.30
CA ILE A 252 -8.57 -6.32 6.68
C ILE A 252 -7.31 -5.84 7.39
N HIS A 253 -6.26 -5.58 6.63
CA HIS A 253 -5.05 -5.00 7.18
C HIS A 253 -4.48 -3.87 6.32
N GLY A 254 -3.64 -3.02 6.91
CA GLY A 254 -2.94 -1.94 6.20
C GLY A 254 -1.47 -1.82 6.59
N SER A 255 -0.92 -0.62 6.40
CA SER A 255 0.47 -0.26 6.73
C SER A 255 0.57 0.67 7.96
N GLY A 256 -0.25 0.40 8.98
CA GLY A 256 -0.38 1.23 10.18
C GLY A 256 -0.94 2.62 9.86
N PRO A 257 -0.44 3.68 10.52
CA PRO A 257 -0.89 5.07 10.27
C PRO A 257 -0.67 5.58 8.83
N ALA A 258 0.05 4.84 8.00
CA ALA A 258 0.20 5.15 6.58
C ALA A 258 -1.04 4.77 5.74
N SER A 259 -1.90 3.87 6.23
CA SER A 259 -3.17 3.51 5.61
C SER A 259 -4.31 4.10 6.45
N ARG A 260 -5.04 5.06 5.91
CA ARG A 260 -6.06 5.82 6.65
C ARG A 260 -7.40 5.77 5.92
N LEU A 261 -8.42 5.20 6.54
CA LEU A 261 -9.78 5.23 6.02
C LEU A 261 -10.53 6.43 6.60
N VAL A 262 -10.96 7.34 5.73
CA VAL A 262 -11.72 8.54 6.12
C VAL A 262 -13.18 8.34 5.76
N LEU A 263 -14.03 8.30 6.79
CA LEU A 263 -15.48 8.20 6.68
C LEU A 263 -16.07 9.60 6.87
N ARG A 264 -16.84 10.09 5.91
CA ARG A 264 -17.56 11.37 5.91
C ARG A 264 -19.05 11.10 5.79
N ASN A 265 -19.76 11.01 6.91
CA ASN A 265 -21.19 10.64 6.95
C ASN A 265 -21.51 9.27 6.31
N GLN A 266 -20.52 8.38 6.15
CA GLN A 266 -20.76 7.02 5.67
C GLN A 266 -20.90 6.05 6.84
N GLU A 267 -21.77 5.06 6.66
CA GLU A 267 -21.94 3.98 7.63
C GLU A 267 -20.80 2.96 7.50
N PHE A 268 -20.47 2.33 8.62
CA PHE A 268 -19.45 1.29 8.72
C PHE A 268 -19.96 0.17 9.64
N ASN A 269 -20.91 -0.59 9.11
CA ASN A 269 -21.64 -1.62 9.84
C ASN A 269 -21.33 -3.01 9.28
N PHE A 270 -21.03 -3.94 10.18
CA PHE A 270 -20.80 -5.35 9.88
C PHE A 270 -21.68 -6.23 10.78
N PHE A 271 -22.48 -7.09 10.17
CA PHE A 271 -23.42 -7.97 10.86
C PHE A 271 -23.13 -9.45 10.56
N ASP A 272 -23.28 -10.31 11.57
CA ASP A 272 -23.36 -11.78 11.46
C ASP A 272 -22.12 -12.49 10.90
N PHE A 273 -20.93 -11.87 11.00
CA PHE A 273 -19.68 -12.50 10.57
C PHE A 273 -19.22 -13.58 11.55
N ALA A 274 -18.70 -14.70 11.03
CA ALA A 274 -18.05 -15.70 11.87
C ALA A 274 -16.72 -15.19 12.46
N SER A 275 -15.98 -14.37 11.71
CA SER A 275 -14.88 -13.60 12.28
C SER A 275 -14.62 -12.30 11.53
N LEU A 276 -14.43 -11.20 12.27
CA LEU A 276 -13.96 -9.91 11.77
C LEU A 276 -12.61 -9.58 12.38
N THR A 277 -11.63 -9.28 11.55
CA THR A 277 -10.30 -8.86 12.02
C THR A 277 -9.83 -7.61 11.27
N PHE A 278 -9.53 -6.56 12.01
CA PHE A 278 -9.01 -5.28 11.51
C PHE A 278 -7.64 -4.99 12.15
N VAL A 279 -6.61 -4.76 11.33
CA VAL A 279 -5.22 -4.70 11.81
C VAL A 279 -4.39 -3.64 11.09
N ASP A 280 -3.61 -2.84 11.82
CA ASP A 280 -2.61 -1.93 11.24
C ASP A 280 -3.19 -0.95 10.19
N PHE A 281 -4.27 -0.24 10.52
CA PHE A 281 -4.71 0.94 9.78
C PHE A 281 -5.54 1.86 10.68
N ASP A 282 -5.70 3.11 10.25
CA ASP A 282 -6.45 4.12 11.01
C ASP A 282 -7.83 4.35 10.39
N ILE A 283 -8.84 4.59 11.23
CA ILE A 283 -10.17 5.05 10.81
C ILE A 283 -10.43 6.43 11.42
N ILE A 284 -10.81 7.37 10.56
CA ILE A 284 -11.25 8.71 10.95
C ILE A 284 -12.71 8.86 10.55
N ALA A 285 -13.59 8.86 11.54
CA ALA A 285 -15.02 9.03 11.37
C ALA A 285 -15.40 10.50 11.61
N SER A 286 -15.78 11.20 10.55
CA SER A 286 -16.29 12.57 10.60
C SER A 286 -17.75 12.64 10.11
N GLY A 287 -18.46 13.65 10.61
CA GLY A 287 -19.86 13.87 10.30
C GLY A 287 -20.81 13.56 11.45
N ASP A 288 -22.09 13.41 11.13
CA ASP A 288 -23.21 13.34 12.08
C ASP A 288 -23.41 11.95 12.70
N ASN A 289 -22.88 10.89 12.07
CA ASN A 289 -22.99 9.51 12.54
C ASN A 289 -21.63 8.79 12.44
N PRO A 290 -20.74 8.94 13.44
CA PRO A 290 -19.39 8.37 13.38
C PRO A 290 -19.32 6.88 13.77
N GLY A 291 -20.45 6.25 14.12
CA GLY A 291 -20.47 4.94 14.77
C GLY A 291 -19.96 3.81 13.86
N LEU A 292 -18.97 3.05 14.35
CA LEU A 292 -18.52 1.80 13.75
C LEU A 292 -19.26 0.65 14.43
N ARG A 293 -20.17 -0.01 13.72
CA ARG A 293 -21.10 -0.99 14.32
C ARG A 293 -20.73 -2.41 13.95
N PHE A 294 -20.64 -3.26 14.96
CA PHE A 294 -20.36 -4.68 14.83
C PHE A 294 -21.40 -5.45 15.63
N GLN A 295 -22.26 -6.20 14.96
CA GLN A 295 -23.33 -6.92 15.64
C GLN A 295 -23.46 -8.36 15.16
N GLY A 296 -23.78 -9.30 16.05
CA GLY A 296 -23.99 -10.71 15.71
C GLY A 296 -22.71 -11.45 15.29
N CYS A 297 -21.55 -10.82 15.44
CA CYS A 297 -20.28 -11.35 14.97
C CYS A 297 -19.66 -12.27 16.02
N GLN A 298 -19.40 -13.53 15.68
CA GLN A 298 -18.90 -14.51 16.67
C GLN A 298 -17.53 -14.08 17.24
N GLN A 299 -16.61 -13.64 16.38
CA GLN A 299 -15.29 -13.16 16.79
C GLN A 299 -15.00 -11.78 16.20
N ILE A 300 -14.58 -10.84 17.03
CA ILE A 300 -14.12 -9.51 16.62
C ILE A 300 -12.72 -9.28 17.16
N ARG A 301 -11.79 -8.93 16.27
CA ARG A 301 -10.43 -8.54 16.61
C ARG A 301 -10.09 -7.20 15.98
N MET A 302 -9.65 -6.24 16.78
CA MET A 302 -9.07 -4.99 16.32
C MET A 302 -7.71 -4.81 16.97
N GLN A 303 -6.67 -4.65 16.14
CA GLN A 303 -5.31 -4.55 16.67
C GLN A 303 -4.50 -3.45 16.01
N ARG A 304 -3.75 -2.69 16.82
CA ARG A 304 -2.82 -1.66 16.33
C ARG A 304 -3.49 -0.64 15.42
N MET A 305 -4.71 -0.24 15.78
CA MET A 305 -5.49 0.74 15.04
C MET A 305 -5.60 2.06 15.80
N ARG A 306 -5.70 3.16 15.07
CA ARG A 306 -6.22 4.42 15.61
C ARG A 306 -7.63 4.67 15.09
N LEU A 307 -8.58 4.78 16.00
CA LEU A 307 -9.98 5.07 15.71
C LEU A 307 -10.28 6.46 16.27
N SER A 308 -10.71 7.39 15.43
CA SER A 308 -10.97 8.77 15.87
C SER A 308 -12.29 9.29 15.33
N GLY A 309 -13.07 9.98 16.17
CA GLY A 309 -14.33 10.59 15.74
C GLY A 309 -14.96 11.53 16.75
N LEU A 310 -15.92 12.32 16.26
CA LEU A 310 -16.76 13.20 17.07
C LEU A 310 -18.08 12.52 17.36
N THR A 311 -18.28 12.14 18.62
CA THR A 311 -19.40 11.31 19.07
C THR A 311 -20.48 12.12 19.75
N VAL A 312 -21.70 11.60 19.71
CA VAL A 312 -22.88 12.15 20.37
C VAL A 312 -23.47 11.12 21.32
N PRO A 313 -24.28 11.53 22.32
CA PRO A 313 -24.87 10.59 23.25
C PRO A 313 -25.69 9.50 22.54
N GLY A 314 -25.48 8.26 22.96
CA GLY A 314 -26.12 7.07 22.39
C GLY A 314 -25.47 6.52 21.13
N ILE A 315 -24.40 7.14 20.64
CA ILE A 315 -23.63 6.67 19.48
C ILE A 315 -22.15 6.64 19.87
N SER A 316 -21.71 5.51 20.44
CA SER A 316 -20.29 5.28 20.67
C SER A 316 -19.53 5.14 19.34
N LEU A 317 -18.27 5.56 19.31
CA LEU A 317 -17.41 5.44 18.13
C LEU A 317 -17.26 3.98 17.70
N VAL A 318 -17.12 3.06 18.66
CA VAL A 318 -17.14 1.62 18.40
C VAL A 318 -18.28 0.98 19.18
N GLN A 319 -19.12 0.23 18.49
CA GLN A 319 -20.30 -0.42 19.06
C GLN A 319 -20.21 -1.90 18.78
N ILE A 320 -20.16 -2.72 19.85
CA ILE A 320 -20.11 -4.17 19.74
C ILE A 320 -21.28 -4.78 20.49
N ALA A 321 -22.08 -5.57 19.78
CA ALA A 321 -23.22 -6.30 20.31
C ALA A 321 -23.32 -7.72 19.71
N ASP A 322 -23.99 -8.60 20.42
CA ASP A 322 -24.22 -10.01 20.11
C ASP A 322 -22.94 -10.78 19.67
N ALA A 323 -21.79 -10.49 20.29
CA ALA A 323 -20.52 -11.17 20.02
C ALA A 323 -20.19 -12.30 21.02
N GLN A 324 -19.35 -13.27 20.62
CA GLN A 324 -18.88 -14.33 21.53
C GLN A 324 -17.45 -14.10 22.02
N ARG A 325 -16.60 -13.51 21.18
CA ARG A 325 -15.20 -13.20 21.54
C ARG A 325 -14.78 -11.84 20.99
N ILE A 326 -14.22 -11.03 21.87
CA ILE A 326 -13.80 -9.66 21.57
C ILE A 326 -12.33 -9.48 21.98
N ASP A 327 -11.49 -9.05 21.05
CA ASP A 327 -10.07 -8.74 21.27
C ASP A 327 -9.74 -7.36 20.68
N LEU A 328 -9.68 -6.35 21.54
CA LEU A 328 -9.20 -5.02 21.19
C LEU A 328 -7.84 -4.84 21.85
N SER A 329 -6.78 -4.84 21.04
CA SER A 329 -5.42 -4.82 21.54
C SER A 329 -4.53 -3.76 20.87
N ALA A 330 -3.79 -3.01 21.67
CA ALA A 330 -2.86 -1.98 21.18
C ALA A 330 -3.52 -0.89 20.31
N CYS A 331 -4.78 -0.55 20.58
CA CYS A 331 -5.52 0.48 19.86
C CYS A 331 -5.48 1.83 20.57
N LEU A 332 -5.56 2.91 19.79
CA LEU A 332 -5.81 4.27 20.26
C LEU A 332 -7.21 4.69 19.81
N ILE A 333 -8.15 4.83 20.75
CA ILE A 333 -9.52 5.25 20.47
C ILE A 333 -9.72 6.67 20.99
N ASN A 334 -9.92 7.61 20.08
CA ASN A 334 -10.14 9.03 20.34
C ASN A 334 -11.59 9.39 20.02
N ALA A 335 -12.46 9.32 21.01
CA ALA A 335 -13.84 9.78 20.88
C ALA A 335 -14.01 11.08 21.66
N TYR A 336 -14.17 12.17 20.91
CA TYR A 336 -14.43 13.48 21.49
C TYR A 336 -15.92 13.80 21.42
N SER A 337 -16.42 14.57 22.37
CA SER A 337 -17.76 15.15 22.27
C SER A 337 -17.81 16.14 21.10
N SER A 338 -18.94 16.23 20.41
CA SER A 338 -19.20 17.27 19.40
C SER A 338 -19.05 18.70 19.95
N SER A 339 -19.14 18.90 21.27
CA SER A 339 -18.89 20.18 21.93
C SER A 339 -17.40 20.55 22.09
N GLY A 340 -16.49 19.58 21.98
CA GLY A 340 -15.05 19.78 22.20
C GLY A 340 -14.44 20.83 21.27
N PRO A 341 -14.66 20.76 19.94
CA PRO A 341 -14.16 21.76 19.01
C PRO A 341 -14.66 23.18 19.32
N GLN A 342 -15.91 23.33 19.79
CA GLN A 342 -16.44 24.63 20.18
C GLN A 342 -15.71 25.19 21.40
N HIS A 343 -15.44 24.36 22.41
CA HIS A 343 -14.67 24.78 23.58
C HIS A 343 -13.23 25.18 23.23
N ALA A 344 -12.59 24.45 22.30
CA ALA A 344 -11.27 24.82 21.81
C ALA A 344 -11.27 26.19 21.10
N ARG A 345 -12.33 26.51 20.34
CA ARG A 345 -12.54 27.82 19.70
C ARG A 345 -12.73 28.94 20.73
N GLU A 346 -13.46 28.70 21.83
CA GLU A 346 -13.60 29.69 22.91
C GLU A 346 -12.23 30.09 23.50
N LEU A 347 -11.29 29.14 23.62
CA LEU A 347 -9.93 29.44 24.06
C LEU A 347 -9.17 30.28 23.02
N LEU A 348 -9.31 29.96 21.73
CA LEU A 348 -8.70 30.70 20.62
C LEU A 348 -9.16 32.15 20.58
N ASP A 349 -10.46 32.39 20.81
CA ASP A 349 -11.03 33.74 20.89
C ASP A 349 -10.47 34.51 22.09
N ALA A 350 -10.26 33.82 23.22
CA ALA A 350 -9.69 34.43 24.42
C ALA A 350 -8.18 34.67 24.34
N ILE A 351 -7.45 33.93 23.49
CA ILE A 351 -6.01 34.05 23.27
C ILE A 351 -5.73 34.23 21.77
N PRO A 352 -5.80 35.48 21.25
CA PRO A 352 -5.62 35.74 19.82
C PRO A 352 -4.28 35.26 19.24
N LEU A 353 -3.25 35.08 20.07
CA LEU A 353 -1.97 34.51 19.66
C LEU A 353 -2.00 32.96 19.53
N LEU A 354 -3.15 32.31 19.71
CA LEU A 354 -3.35 30.90 19.37
C LEU A 354 -4.12 30.70 18.06
N VAL A 355 -4.70 31.75 17.47
CA VAL A 355 -5.50 31.66 16.22
C VAL A 355 -4.90 30.78 15.12
N PRO A 356 -3.57 30.72 14.89
CA PRO A 356 -2.99 29.78 13.92
C PRO A 356 -3.44 28.31 14.10
N LEU A 357 -3.73 27.88 15.33
CA LEU A 357 -4.21 26.53 15.65
C LEU A 357 -5.63 26.24 15.12
N GLU A 358 -6.40 27.25 14.70
CA GLU A 358 -7.75 27.07 14.14
C GLU A 358 -7.77 26.09 12.96
N SER A 359 -6.74 26.12 12.10
CA SER A 359 -6.58 25.16 11.00
C SER A 359 -6.43 23.70 11.43
N ALA A 360 -6.07 23.44 12.70
CA ALA A 360 -5.98 22.10 13.27
C ALA A 360 -7.27 21.66 14.00
N LEU A 361 -8.33 22.47 13.96
CA LEU A 361 -9.62 22.22 14.59
C LEU A 361 -10.77 22.06 13.58
N ILE A 362 -10.47 22.05 12.28
CA ILE A 362 -11.45 21.82 11.21
C ILE A 362 -11.91 20.36 11.25
N THR A 363 -13.22 20.17 11.23
CA THR A 363 -13.88 18.89 11.45
C THR A 363 -14.12 18.11 10.17
N ASP A 364 -14.35 18.80 9.06
CA ASP A 364 -14.94 18.21 7.84
C ASP A 364 -13.94 17.38 7.04
N GLU A 365 -12.65 17.73 7.12
CA GLU A 365 -11.58 17.06 6.39
C GLU A 365 -10.72 16.12 7.25
N GLY A 366 -11.12 15.89 8.51
CA GLY A 366 -10.36 15.03 9.44
C GLY A 366 -9.08 15.67 9.99
N GLU A 367 -8.83 16.95 9.69
CA GLU A 367 -7.67 17.73 10.18
C GLU A 367 -7.60 17.78 11.71
N LEU A 368 -8.76 17.77 12.37
CA LEU A 368 -8.89 17.64 13.82
C LEU A 368 -8.10 16.46 14.40
N PHE A 369 -7.97 15.36 13.65
CA PHE A 369 -7.33 14.12 14.08
C PHE A 369 -5.95 13.90 13.45
N ALA A 370 -5.57 14.75 12.50
CA ALA A 370 -4.26 14.75 11.89
C ALA A 370 -3.19 15.34 12.84
N ALA A 371 -1.92 15.19 12.48
CA ALA A 371 -0.84 15.89 13.16
C ALA A 371 -1.01 17.42 13.00
N ILE A 372 -0.56 18.18 14.00
CA ILE A 372 -0.59 19.65 13.94
C ILE A 372 0.15 20.11 12.67
N PRO A 373 -0.48 20.93 11.79
CA PRO A 373 0.15 21.35 10.54
C PRO A 373 1.45 22.11 10.77
N SER A 374 2.48 21.85 9.96
CA SER A 374 3.80 22.50 10.10
C SER A 374 3.70 24.02 10.04
N LYS A 375 2.78 24.55 9.22
CA LYS A 375 2.52 25.99 9.10
C LYS A 375 2.14 26.63 10.45
N VAL A 376 1.38 25.93 11.30
CA VAL A 376 1.04 26.40 12.66
C VAL A 376 2.30 26.49 13.50
N LEU A 377 3.15 25.47 13.43
CA LEU A 377 4.42 25.40 14.17
C LEU A 377 5.40 26.48 13.70
N ASP A 378 5.48 26.74 12.40
CA ASP A 378 6.30 27.78 11.80
C ASP A 378 5.91 29.17 12.33
N VAL A 379 4.61 29.46 12.38
CA VAL A 379 4.10 30.74 12.88
C VAL A 379 4.44 30.93 14.36
N LEU A 380 4.18 29.95 15.22
CA LEU A 380 4.46 30.09 16.65
C LEU A 380 5.96 30.15 16.95
N ALA A 381 6.78 29.37 16.24
CA ALA A 381 8.24 29.41 16.39
C ALA A 381 8.83 30.77 15.99
N ALA A 382 8.22 31.43 14.99
CA ALA A 382 8.62 32.75 14.50
C ALA A 382 8.17 33.93 15.39
N TYR A 383 7.46 33.69 16.49
CA TYR A 383 7.03 34.76 17.40
C TYR A 383 8.22 35.57 17.92
N SER A 384 8.13 36.89 17.77
CA SER A 384 9.08 37.85 18.34
C SER A 384 9.06 37.81 19.88
N ALA A 385 10.11 38.34 20.51
CA ALA A 385 10.15 38.46 21.98
C ALA A 385 8.94 39.23 22.55
N ALA A 386 8.43 40.22 21.82
CA ALA A 386 7.23 40.96 22.19
C ALA A 386 5.97 40.08 22.14
N GLN A 387 5.79 39.28 21.08
CA GLN A 387 4.66 38.35 20.94
C GLN A 387 4.71 37.24 22.00
N ARG A 388 5.90 36.66 22.26
CA ARG A 388 6.08 35.65 23.32
C ARG A 388 5.71 36.20 24.71
N LYS A 389 6.08 37.45 25.00
CA LYS A 389 5.68 38.13 26.24
C LYS A 389 4.17 38.39 26.28
N ALA A 390 3.59 38.86 25.18
CA ALA A 390 2.15 39.11 25.06
C ALA A 390 1.32 37.82 25.22
N PHE A 391 1.81 36.69 24.70
CA PHE A 391 1.17 35.38 24.88
C PHE A 391 1.01 35.04 26.37
N GLY A 392 2.09 35.17 27.15
CA GLY A 392 2.03 34.93 28.59
C GLY A 392 1.04 35.86 29.31
N GLN A 393 0.95 37.13 28.88
CA GLN A 393 -0.01 38.08 29.44
C GLN A 393 -1.47 37.76 29.08
N GLN A 394 -1.72 37.20 27.89
CA GLN A 394 -3.05 36.73 27.49
C GLN A 394 -3.47 35.53 28.34
N VAL A 395 -2.56 34.56 28.54
CA VAL A 395 -2.82 33.41 29.43
C VAL A 395 -3.09 33.87 30.87
N ASP A 396 -2.32 34.82 31.41
CA ASP A 396 -2.54 35.34 32.78
C ASP A 396 -3.89 36.05 32.98
N ARG A 397 -4.47 36.60 31.92
CA ARG A 397 -5.75 37.34 31.96
C ARG A 397 -6.95 36.47 31.59
N LEU A 398 -6.72 35.20 31.24
CA LEU A 398 -7.75 34.29 30.78
C LEU A 398 -8.87 34.17 31.83
N GLN A 399 -10.10 34.41 31.41
CA GLN A 399 -11.31 34.26 32.23
C GLN A 399 -12.07 32.96 31.92
N LEU A 400 -11.68 32.24 30.86
CA LEU A 400 -12.29 30.97 30.49
C LEU A 400 -12.03 29.95 31.59
N VAL A 401 -13.09 29.26 32.04
CA VAL A 401 -12.98 28.21 33.04
C VAL A 401 -12.38 26.98 32.36
N LEU A 402 -11.16 26.63 32.78
CA LEU A 402 -10.44 25.45 32.32
C LEU A 402 -10.32 24.44 33.46
N ASN A 403 -10.42 23.16 33.12
CA ASN A 403 -10.17 22.07 34.06
C ASN A 403 -8.66 21.95 34.35
N THR A 404 -8.30 21.12 35.35
CA THR A 404 -6.90 20.97 35.79
C THR A 404 -5.96 20.51 34.67
N HIS A 405 -6.42 19.59 33.80
CA HIS A 405 -5.59 19.04 32.72
C HIS A 405 -5.37 20.06 31.60
N GLU A 406 -6.40 20.83 31.24
CA GLU A 406 -6.32 21.95 30.29
C GLU A 406 -5.37 23.05 30.80
N LEU A 407 -5.48 23.43 32.08
CA LEU A 407 -4.59 24.43 32.69
C LEU A 407 -3.13 23.98 32.66
N LEU A 408 -2.85 22.71 32.95
CA LEU A 408 -1.51 22.16 32.89
C LEU A 408 -0.97 22.13 31.45
N ALA A 409 -1.80 21.75 30.47
CA ALA A 409 -1.42 21.74 29.07
C ALA A 409 -1.15 23.16 28.54
N LEU A 410 -2.02 24.12 28.85
CA LEU A 410 -1.85 25.53 28.48
C LEU A 410 -0.61 26.15 29.14
N SER A 411 -0.36 25.83 30.41
CA SER A 411 0.83 26.29 31.14
C SER A 411 2.13 25.73 30.54
N ALA A 412 2.12 24.47 30.11
CA ALA A 412 3.26 23.87 29.42
C ALA A 412 3.53 24.55 28.06
N LEU A 413 2.48 24.77 27.27
CA LEU A 413 2.59 25.48 25.99
C LEU A 413 3.08 26.93 26.20
N ARG A 414 2.57 27.63 27.21
CA ARG A 414 3.04 28.96 27.59
C ARG A 414 4.54 28.97 27.86
N GLY A 415 5.04 28.01 28.64
CA GLY A 415 6.47 27.90 28.93
C GLY A 415 7.30 27.68 27.66
N ASP A 416 6.84 26.79 26.77
CA ASP A 416 7.51 26.50 25.50
C ASP A 416 7.53 27.74 24.57
N ILE A 417 6.42 28.47 24.46
CA ILE A 417 6.35 29.70 23.64
C ILE A 417 7.23 30.81 24.23
N GLN A 418 7.18 31.03 25.56
CA GLN A 418 7.96 32.09 26.21
C GLN A 418 9.47 31.89 26.08
N THR A 419 9.92 30.64 26.12
CA THR A 419 11.34 30.27 25.96
C THR A 419 11.79 30.22 24.50
N GLY A 420 10.86 30.30 23.54
CA GLY A 420 11.17 30.15 22.12
C GLY A 420 11.60 28.73 21.75
N ALA A 421 10.86 27.74 22.24
CA ALA A 421 11.15 26.33 22.03
C ALA A 421 11.13 25.94 20.54
N SER A 422 11.77 24.81 20.23
CA SER A 422 11.81 24.27 18.87
C SER A 422 10.44 23.82 18.39
N GLN A 423 10.26 23.72 17.07
CA GLN A 423 9.01 23.24 16.45
C GLN A 423 8.57 21.87 16.98
N ARG A 424 9.54 20.95 17.18
CA ARG A 424 9.25 19.63 17.75
C ARG A 424 8.66 19.73 19.15
N ARG A 425 9.16 20.65 19.97
CA ARG A 425 8.66 20.84 21.33
C ARG A 425 7.28 21.49 21.33
N LEU A 426 7.08 22.51 20.48
CA LEU A 426 5.78 23.16 20.27
C LEU A 426 4.72 22.17 19.76
N ALA A 427 5.09 21.25 18.86
CA ALA A 427 4.17 20.22 18.38
C ALA A 427 3.64 19.35 19.52
N LEU A 428 4.51 18.95 20.45
CA LEU A 428 4.10 18.13 21.60
C LEU A 428 3.19 18.89 22.57
N SER A 429 3.49 20.15 22.89
CA SER A 429 2.66 20.94 23.82
C SER A 429 1.35 21.41 23.18
N LEU A 430 1.33 21.71 21.88
CA LEU A 430 0.10 22.01 21.14
C LEU A 430 -0.80 20.78 21.00
N ASP A 431 -0.24 19.62 20.64
CA ASP A 431 -1.02 18.39 20.51
C ASP A 431 -1.63 17.98 21.86
N ARG A 432 -0.86 18.15 22.95
CA ARG A 432 -1.37 17.98 24.31
C ARG A 432 -2.49 18.96 24.63
N LEU A 433 -2.31 20.26 24.36
CA LEU A 433 -3.35 21.26 24.60
C LEU A 433 -4.62 20.96 23.79
N ARG A 434 -4.49 20.68 22.49
CA ARG A 434 -5.60 20.29 21.62
C ARG A 434 -6.33 19.07 22.19
N THR A 435 -5.59 18.03 22.56
CA THR A 435 -6.18 16.80 23.11
C THR A 435 -6.96 17.07 24.40
N GLU A 436 -6.41 17.84 25.34
CA GLU A 436 -7.13 18.13 26.59
C GLU A 436 -8.37 19.01 26.37
N LEU A 437 -8.31 19.98 25.45
CA LEU A 437 -9.47 20.82 25.09
C LEU A 437 -10.60 20.00 24.45
N LEU A 438 -10.24 19.07 23.56
CA LEU A 438 -11.23 18.18 22.93
C LEU A 438 -11.82 17.17 23.92
N LEU A 439 -11.08 16.86 24.98
CA LEU A 439 -11.51 15.97 26.05
C LEU A 439 -12.13 16.70 27.25
N ASN A 440 -12.46 18.00 27.13
CA ASN A 440 -13.16 18.74 28.18
C ASN A 440 -14.46 18.03 28.58
N ARG A 441 -15.21 17.55 27.59
CA ARG A 441 -16.30 16.59 27.77
C ARG A 441 -15.92 15.25 27.19
N THR A 442 -16.14 14.21 27.97
CA THR A 442 -15.88 12.83 27.55
C THR A 442 -16.80 12.47 26.38
N GLY A 443 -16.23 12.09 25.23
CA GLY A 443 -17.01 11.47 24.15
C GLY A 443 -17.31 9.99 24.43
N PHE A 444 -18.13 9.36 23.60
CA PHE A 444 -18.55 7.96 23.75
C PHE A 444 -17.63 7.07 22.91
N ALA A 445 -16.65 6.42 23.53
CA ALA A 445 -15.59 5.73 22.79
C ALA A 445 -15.96 4.31 22.37
N LEU A 446 -16.47 3.53 23.31
CA LEU A 446 -16.68 2.10 23.13
C LEU A 446 -17.92 1.68 23.91
N ALA A 447 -18.89 1.08 23.24
CA ALA A 447 -20.00 0.37 23.86
C ALA A 447 -19.82 -1.14 23.67
N LEU A 448 -19.86 -1.86 24.79
CA LEU A 448 -19.86 -3.32 24.82
C LEU A 448 -21.20 -3.78 25.40
N ALA A 449 -22.07 -4.36 24.57
CA ALA A 449 -23.36 -4.86 25.03
C ALA A 449 -23.27 -6.25 25.69
N ASP A 450 -22.30 -7.06 25.27
CA ASP A 450 -22.32 -8.50 25.52
C ASP A 450 -21.57 -8.90 26.78
N ALA A 451 -22.32 -9.08 27.86
CA ALA A 451 -21.81 -9.70 29.08
C ALA A 451 -21.44 -11.18 28.92
N ASP A 452 -21.95 -11.81 27.85
CA ASP A 452 -21.72 -13.22 27.54
C ASP A 452 -20.44 -13.46 26.71
N ALA A 453 -19.82 -12.39 26.19
CA ALA A 453 -18.61 -12.48 25.39
C ALA A 453 -17.34 -12.62 26.24
N ASP A 454 -16.41 -13.46 25.79
CA ASP A 454 -15.02 -13.43 26.28
C ASP A 454 -14.30 -12.21 25.70
N THR A 455 -14.09 -11.20 26.53
CA THR A 455 -13.63 -9.87 26.14
C THR A 455 -12.26 -9.55 26.70
N LEU A 456 -11.31 -9.23 25.83
CA LEU A 456 -10.00 -8.71 26.16
C LEU A 456 -9.86 -7.28 25.61
N LEU A 457 -9.68 -6.32 26.51
CA LEU A 457 -9.13 -5.01 26.18
C LEU A 457 -7.70 -4.97 26.71
N ALA A 458 -6.70 -4.98 25.83
CA ALA A 458 -5.30 -4.99 26.22
C ALA A 458 -4.48 -3.86 25.58
N ASP A 459 -3.62 -3.22 26.36
CA ASP A 459 -2.61 -2.30 25.84
C ASP A 459 -3.21 -1.10 25.06
N ASN A 460 -4.47 -0.75 25.33
CA ASN A 460 -5.17 0.33 24.63
C ASN A 460 -5.04 1.68 25.33
N GLN A 461 -5.13 2.76 24.57
CA GLN A 461 -5.44 4.08 25.09
C GLN A 461 -6.82 4.50 24.59
N ILE A 462 -7.77 4.66 25.51
CA ILE A 462 -9.15 5.03 25.20
C ILE A 462 -9.44 6.40 25.80
N ASN A 463 -9.39 7.40 24.92
CA ASN A 463 -9.74 8.78 25.20
C ASN A 463 -11.23 8.97 24.93
N GLY A 464 -12.04 8.64 25.93
CA GLY A 464 -13.49 8.69 25.91
C GLY A 464 -14.08 7.67 26.89
N ARG A 465 -15.41 7.61 26.97
CA ARG A 465 -16.19 6.76 27.86
C ARG A 465 -16.25 5.35 27.28
N VAL A 466 -15.97 4.35 28.11
CA VAL A 466 -16.24 2.94 27.81
C VAL A 466 -17.51 2.54 28.55
N SER A 467 -18.57 2.26 27.80
CA SER A 467 -19.86 1.84 28.33
C SER A 467 -19.97 0.32 28.28
N LEU A 468 -20.19 -0.30 29.44
CA LEU A 468 -20.45 -1.72 29.58
C LEU A 468 -21.95 -1.99 29.61
N TYR A 469 -22.38 -3.14 29.10
CA TYR A 469 -23.79 -3.53 29.04
C TYR A 469 -24.67 -2.61 28.18
N GLY A 470 -24.10 -2.06 27.11
CA GLY A 470 -24.83 -1.28 26.09
C GLY A 470 -24.40 0.18 25.99
N GLU A 471 -25.13 0.94 25.18
CA GLU A 471 -24.86 2.36 24.91
C GLU A 471 -25.21 3.26 26.09
N ALA A 472 -24.40 4.31 26.26
CA ALA A 472 -24.68 5.40 27.20
C ALA A 472 -25.24 6.60 26.42
N LYS A 473 -26.38 7.16 26.85
CA LYS A 473 -27.05 8.30 26.20
C LYS A 473 -27.08 9.54 27.08
N SER A 474 -26.57 9.46 28.29
CA SER A 474 -26.49 10.59 29.21
C SER A 474 -25.17 10.60 29.97
N ASP A 475 -24.85 11.76 30.54
CA ASP A 475 -23.76 11.92 31.50
C ASP A 475 -24.21 11.62 32.95
N GLU A 476 -25.41 11.05 33.15
CA GLU A 476 -25.96 10.85 34.48
C GLU A 476 -25.31 9.68 35.21
N ALA A 477 -24.57 9.99 36.28
CA ALA A 477 -24.11 8.99 37.23
C ALA A 477 -25.24 8.51 38.15
N LEU A 478 -25.02 7.34 38.78
CA LEU A 478 -25.84 6.94 39.94
C LEU A 478 -25.47 7.81 41.13
N ASP A 479 -26.47 8.43 41.76
CA ASP A 479 -26.25 9.19 42.98
C ASP A 479 -25.94 8.27 44.18
N LEU A 480 -25.36 8.85 45.22
CA LEU A 480 -24.91 8.11 46.40
C LEU A 480 -26.07 7.48 47.19
N ASP A 481 -27.25 8.07 47.17
CA ASP A 481 -28.40 7.53 47.92
C ASP A 481 -28.98 6.31 47.20
N LEU A 482 -28.97 6.30 45.88
CA LEU A 482 -29.29 5.14 45.06
C LEU A 482 -28.28 4.01 45.28
N LEU A 483 -26.98 4.33 45.28
CA LEU A 483 -25.93 3.36 45.58
C LEU A 483 -26.09 2.75 46.99
N LYS A 484 -26.41 3.55 48.01
CA LYS A 484 -26.73 3.06 49.37
C LYS A 484 -27.94 2.12 49.36
N ASN A 485 -29.02 2.52 48.72
CA ASN A 485 -30.25 1.71 48.67
C ASN A 485 -30.00 0.36 47.98
N LEU A 486 -29.24 0.38 46.88
CA LEU A 486 -28.85 -0.82 46.16
C LEU A 486 -27.91 -1.71 46.99
N GLY A 487 -26.90 -1.12 47.65
CA GLY A 487 -25.97 -1.84 48.53
C GLY A 487 -26.69 -2.56 49.67
N VAL A 488 -27.62 -1.88 50.35
CA VAL A 488 -28.49 -2.48 51.37
C VAL A 488 -29.35 -3.61 50.80
N ALA A 489 -29.89 -3.44 49.58
CA ALA A 489 -30.72 -4.47 48.95
C ALA A 489 -29.92 -5.73 48.59
N LEU A 490 -28.68 -5.57 48.09
CA LEU A 490 -27.75 -6.67 47.80
C LEU A 490 -27.32 -7.40 49.09
N ARG A 491 -26.92 -6.66 50.13
CA ARG A 491 -26.52 -7.24 51.43
C ARG A 491 -27.64 -8.03 52.10
N ARG A 492 -28.90 -7.60 51.94
CA ARG A 492 -30.08 -8.30 52.44
C ARG A 492 -30.56 -9.44 51.54
N GLY A 493 -29.90 -9.67 50.40
CA GLY A 493 -30.27 -10.69 49.42
C GLY A 493 -31.59 -10.45 48.70
N ARG A 494 -32.14 -9.22 48.79
CA ARG A 494 -33.32 -8.78 48.05
C ARG A 494 -32.99 -8.59 46.57
N VAL A 495 -31.82 -8.03 46.29
CA VAL A 495 -31.26 -7.98 44.93
C VAL A 495 -30.17 -9.04 44.82
N ARG A 496 -30.14 -9.77 43.70
CA ARG A 496 -29.12 -10.79 43.42
C ARG A 496 -28.51 -10.58 42.05
N LEU A 497 -27.24 -10.97 41.89
CA LEU A 497 -26.58 -10.99 40.59
C LEU A 497 -26.81 -12.35 39.94
N ASP A 498 -27.17 -12.34 38.67
CA ASP A 498 -27.23 -13.54 37.83
C ASP A 498 -26.26 -13.36 36.64
N PRO A 499 -25.11 -14.05 36.66
CA PRO A 499 -24.06 -13.82 35.68
C PRO A 499 -24.36 -14.49 34.34
N GLY A 500 -23.93 -13.83 33.28
CA GLY A 500 -23.74 -14.47 31.98
C GLY A 500 -22.50 -15.37 31.95
N ASN A 501 -22.14 -15.81 30.76
CA ASN A 501 -21.01 -16.70 30.51
C ASN A 501 -19.69 -15.98 30.14
N GLY A 502 -19.71 -14.66 29.97
CA GLY A 502 -18.55 -13.93 29.51
C GLY A 502 -17.62 -13.47 30.63
N GLU A 503 -16.39 -13.15 30.25
CA GLU A 503 -15.38 -12.54 31.10
C GLU A 503 -14.85 -11.26 30.46
N LEU A 504 -14.66 -10.23 31.25
CA LEU A 504 -14.02 -8.99 30.82
C LEU A 504 -12.64 -8.88 31.44
N ARG A 505 -11.60 -8.85 30.61
CA ARG A 505 -10.23 -8.57 31.03
C ARG A 505 -9.77 -7.22 30.50
N LEU A 506 -9.48 -6.31 31.42
CA LEU A 506 -8.85 -5.02 31.16
C LEU A 506 -7.39 -5.13 31.57
N ARG A 507 -6.47 -5.14 30.60
CA ARG A 507 -5.03 -5.27 30.85
C ARG A 507 -4.24 -4.10 30.30
N ASN A 508 -3.45 -3.44 31.14
CA ASN A 508 -2.48 -2.42 30.69
C ASN A 508 -3.10 -1.32 29.80
N ASN A 509 -4.36 -0.95 30.05
CA ASN A 509 -5.02 0.12 29.30
C ASN A 509 -4.84 1.47 30.00
N ARG A 510 -4.93 2.55 29.24
CA ARG A 510 -5.22 3.89 29.76
C ARG A 510 -6.68 4.23 29.43
N LEU A 511 -7.54 4.16 30.43
CA LEU A 511 -8.99 4.35 30.29
C LEU A 511 -9.40 5.65 30.95
N ARG A 512 -10.15 6.48 30.22
CA ARG A 512 -10.63 7.75 30.78
C ARG A 512 -11.73 7.53 31.81
N GLU A 513 -12.74 6.73 31.45
CA GLU A 513 -13.93 6.49 32.24
C GLU A 513 -14.59 5.17 31.85
N LEU A 514 -15.01 4.39 32.84
CA LEU A 514 -15.83 3.18 32.67
C LEU A 514 -17.24 3.46 33.22
N SER A 515 -18.27 3.29 32.41
CA SER A 515 -19.67 3.45 32.82
C SER A 515 -20.49 2.23 32.43
N LEU A 516 -21.77 2.22 32.83
CA LEU A 516 -22.73 1.26 32.33
C LEU A 516 -23.65 1.94 31.32
N GLY A 517 -24.20 1.18 30.39
CA GLY A 517 -25.21 1.66 29.45
C GLY A 517 -26.49 2.09 30.15
N ASP A 518 -27.24 2.99 29.52
CA ASP A 518 -28.40 3.64 30.14
C ASP A 518 -29.48 2.64 30.56
N GLU A 519 -29.75 1.62 29.73
CA GLU A 519 -30.71 0.55 30.07
C GLU A 519 -30.29 -0.21 31.33
N ARG A 520 -28.98 -0.42 31.52
CA ARG A 520 -28.44 -1.06 32.71
C ARG A 520 -28.55 -0.14 33.93
N LEU A 521 -28.26 1.15 33.76
CA LEU A 521 -28.41 2.14 34.83
C LEU A 521 -29.88 2.21 35.29
N GLU A 522 -30.83 2.33 34.37
CA GLU A 522 -32.27 2.31 34.65
C GLU A 522 -32.69 1.06 35.42
N ARG A 523 -32.20 -0.12 35.01
CA ARG A 523 -32.45 -1.37 35.73
C ARG A 523 -31.95 -1.31 37.18
N LEU A 524 -30.75 -0.76 37.41
CA LEU A 524 -30.23 -0.57 38.77
C LEU A 524 -31.09 0.41 39.58
N ARG A 525 -31.59 1.49 38.97
CA ARG A 525 -32.49 2.45 39.64
C ARG A 525 -33.80 1.77 40.08
N GLN A 526 -34.40 0.98 39.20
CA GLN A 526 -35.62 0.23 39.49
C GLN A 526 -35.43 -0.73 40.67
N LEU A 527 -34.31 -1.48 40.68
CA LEU A 527 -34.02 -2.45 41.74
C LEU A 527 -33.69 -1.80 43.08
N ALA A 528 -33.03 -0.64 43.07
CA ALA A 528 -32.76 0.12 44.29
C ALA A 528 -34.06 0.58 44.99
N GLY A 529 -35.09 0.92 44.21
CA GLY A 529 -36.40 1.35 44.70
C GLY A 529 -37.42 0.21 44.94
N ALA A 530 -37.14 -1.01 44.49
CA ALA A 530 -38.09 -2.11 44.55
C ALA A 530 -38.24 -2.69 45.98
N PRO A 531 -39.46 -2.73 46.55
CA PRO A 531 -39.68 -3.31 47.89
C PRO A 531 -39.34 -4.82 47.92
N ASP A 532 -39.78 -5.56 46.88
CA ASP A 532 -39.60 -7.01 46.76
C ASP A 532 -38.22 -7.43 46.22
N GLY A 533 -37.40 -6.47 45.79
CA GLY A 533 -36.09 -6.72 45.20
C GLY A 533 -36.17 -7.25 43.77
N GLY A 534 -35.18 -8.06 43.35
CA GLY A 534 -35.11 -8.60 42.00
C GLY A 534 -33.73 -9.17 41.64
N VAL A 535 -33.50 -9.36 40.35
CA VAL A 535 -32.24 -9.91 39.81
C VAL A 535 -31.60 -8.87 38.89
N ILE A 536 -30.27 -8.77 38.92
CA ILE A 536 -29.47 -8.07 37.91
C ILE A 536 -28.98 -9.14 36.95
N GLU A 537 -29.70 -9.28 35.84
CA GLU A 537 -29.50 -10.36 34.86
C GLU A 537 -28.35 -10.03 33.89
N GLY A 538 -27.57 -11.04 33.50
CA GLY A 538 -26.57 -10.91 32.44
C GLY A 538 -25.47 -9.92 32.78
N CYS A 539 -24.89 -10.01 33.97
CA CYS A 539 -23.62 -9.33 34.28
C CYS A 539 -22.43 -10.23 33.92
N TYR A 540 -21.23 -9.68 33.72
CA TYR A 540 -20.04 -10.51 33.47
C TYR A 540 -19.83 -11.50 34.61
N ARG A 541 -19.49 -12.77 34.29
CA ARG A 541 -19.09 -13.76 35.30
C ARG A 541 -17.86 -13.30 36.07
N SER A 542 -16.92 -12.69 35.35
CA SER A 542 -15.68 -12.16 35.90
C SER A 542 -15.26 -10.88 35.20
N LEU A 543 -14.88 -9.86 35.97
CA LEU A 543 -14.24 -8.64 35.48
C LEU A 543 -12.89 -8.47 36.19
N LEU A 544 -11.81 -8.62 35.44
CA LEU A 544 -10.44 -8.50 35.93
C LEU A 544 -9.78 -7.28 35.31
N ALA A 545 -9.50 -6.26 36.12
CA ALA A 545 -8.76 -5.08 35.70
C ALA A 545 -7.35 -5.08 36.30
N ASP A 546 -6.37 -5.37 35.47
CA ASP A 546 -4.96 -5.48 35.84
C ASP A 546 -4.08 -4.43 35.12
N ALA A 547 -3.27 -3.71 35.89
CA ALA A 547 -2.30 -2.73 35.41
C ALA A 547 -2.86 -1.57 34.55
N ASN A 548 -4.12 -1.18 34.73
CA ASN A 548 -4.73 -0.09 33.97
C ASN A 548 -4.53 1.27 34.64
N THR A 549 -4.31 2.31 33.85
CA THR A 549 -4.41 3.70 34.31
C THR A 549 -5.83 4.19 34.13
N LEU A 550 -6.51 4.49 35.24
CA LEU A 550 -7.83 5.13 35.22
C LEU A 550 -7.64 6.64 35.40
N VAL A 551 -8.10 7.43 34.42
CA VAL A 551 -7.88 8.88 34.43
C VAL A 551 -8.88 9.58 35.36
N ARG A 552 -10.20 9.39 35.14
CA ARG A 552 -11.25 9.96 35.98
C ARG A 552 -11.62 9.04 37.14
N THR A 553 -12.29 9.60 38.16
CA THR A 553 -12.72 8.88 39.36
C THR A 553 -14.10 8.20 39.23
N GLU A 554 -14.97 8.64 38.32
CA GLU A 554 -16.36 8.20 38.14
C GLU A 554 -16.50 6.86 37.39
N ASN A 555 -15.83 5.80 37.86
CA ASN A 555 -15.94 4.49 37.20
C ASN A 555 -17.09 3.65 37.80
N LEU A 556 -17.93 3.02 37.00
CA LEU A 556 -18.96 2.10 37.52
C LEU A 556 -18.70 0.72 36.98
N LEU A 557 -18.42 -0.22 37.89
CA LEU A 557 -18.09 -1.59 37.55
C LEU A 557 -19.15 -2.52 38.14
N LEU A 558 -19.61 -3.45 37.31
CA LEU A 558 -20.60 -4.46 37.65
C LEU A 558 -20.09 -5.80 37.13
N ALA A 559 -20.03 -6.83 37.96
CA ALA A 559 -19.72 -8.22 37.58
C ALA A 559 -20.03 -9.15 38.77
N MET A 560 -20.16 -10.46 38.54
CA MET A 560 -20.29 -11.44 39.64
C MET A 560 -19.01 -11.50 40.48
N ASN A 561 -17.86 -11.70 39.82
CA ASN A 561 -16.53 -11.65 40.42
C ASN A 561 -15.77 -10.45 39.87
N LEU A 562 -15.20 -9.63 40.73
CA LEU A 562 -14.50 -8.41 40.34
C LEU A 562 -13.11 -8.35 40.98
N ALA A 563 -12.08 -8.03 40.18
CA ALA A 563 -10.75 -7.78 40.70
C ALA A 563 -10.11 -6.52 40.12
N LEU A 564 -9.54 -5.68 40.99
CA LEU A 564 -8.68 -4.55 40.60
C LEU A 564 -7.27 -4.76 41.15
N SER A 565 -6.29 -4.91 40.27
CA SER A 565 -4.89 -5.06 40.67
C SER A 565 -3.94 -4.13 39.94
N GLN A 566 -3.05 -3.47 40.70
CA GLN A 566 -1.97 -2.63 40.13
C GLN A 566 -2.46 -1.45 39.28
N ASN A 567 -3.67 -0.94 39.52
CA ASN A 567 -4.21 0.18 38.75
C ASN A 567 -3.81 1.52 39.38
N PRO A 568 -3.06 2.41 38.68
CA PRO A 568 -2.92 3.80 39.08
C PRO A 568 -4.15 4.64 38.70
N LEU A 569 -4.62 5.46 39.63
CA LEU A 569 -5.69 6.43 39.42
C LEU A 569 -5.10 7.83 39.41
N SER A 570 -5.41 8.61 38.36
CA SER A 570 -4.74 9.89 38.10
C SER A 570 -5.30 11.04 38.93
N ASP A 571 -6.61 11.04 39.19
CA ASP A 571 -7.32 12.08 39.93
C ASP A 571 -7.68 11.65 41.37
N SER A 572 -7.99 12.63 42.23
CA SER A 572 -8.41 12.45 43.63
C SER A 572 -9.91 12.73 43.80
N GLY A 573 -10.63 11.96 44.62
CA GLY A 573 -12.05 12.19 44.91
C GLY A 573 -12.87 10.94 45.27
N ALA A 574 -14.19 11.07 45.33
CA ALA A 574 -15.09 9.93 45.44
C ALA A 574 -14.93 9.05 44.18
N ILE A 575 -14.28 7.91 44.34
CA ILE A 575 -14.05 6.94 43.28
C ILE A 575 -15.26 6.02 43.16
N ALA A 576 -15.47 5.59 41.94
CA ALA A 576 -16.07 4.37 41.50
C ALA A 576 -16.89 3.50 42.46
N ALA A 577 -17.99 2.96 41.95
CA ALA A 577 -18.72 1.90 42.62
C ALA A 577 -18.41 0.55 41.98
N CYS A 578 -18.17 -0.46 42.82
CA CYS A 578 -18.02 -1.85 42.42
C CYS A 578 -19.23 -2.64 42.94
N ILE A 579 -20.05 -3.11 42.00
CA ILE A 579 -21.22 -3.95 42.27
C ILE A 579 -20.82 -5.39 41.95
N ALA A 580 -20.62 -6.20 42.99
CA ALA A 580 -20.20 -7.58 42.84
C ALA A 580 -20.60 -8.46 44.01
N SER A 581 -20.68 -9.78 43.79
CA SER A 581 -20.84 -10.76 44.86
C SER A 581 -19.50 -11.12 45.50
N GLN A 582 -18.40 -11.04 44.74
CA GLN A 582 -17.04 -11.18 45.24
C GLN A 582 -16.13 -10.11 44.65
N GLY A 583 -15.31 -9.48 45.50
CA GLY A 583 -14.37 -8.42 45.11
C GLY A 583 -12.97 -8.64 45.67
N LYS A 584 -11.92 -8.39 44.86
CA LYS A 584 -10.51 -8.39 45.29
C LYS A 584 -9.78 -7.15 44.81
N TYR A 585 -9.10 -6.45 45.73
CA TYR A 585 -8.46 -5.16 45.43
C TYR A 585 -7.05 -5.12 46.00
N ILE A 586 -6.02 -5.13 45.14
CA ILE A 586 -4.62 -5.31 45.56
C ILE A 586 -3.68 -4.38 44.80
N GLY A 587 -2.83 -3.64 45.51
CA GLY A 587 -1.73 -2.89 44.89
C GLY A 587 -2.19 -1.71 44.03
N ASN A 588 -3.39 -1.16 44.24
CA ASN A 588 -3.85 0.02 43.51
C ASN A 588 -3.27 1.30 44.13
N PHE A 589 -3.05 2.33 43.30
CA PHE A 589 -2.38 3.58 43.69
C PHE A 589 -3.26 4.80 43.40
N THR A 590 -3.47 5.66 44.38
CA THR A 590 -4.16 6.95 44.22
C THR A 590 -3.66 7.96 45.27
N ARG A 591 -4.02 9.25 45.13
CA ARG A 591 -3.57 10.30 46.04
C ARG A 591 -4.45 10.46 47.29
N GLU A 592 -5.76 10.30 47.16
CA GLU A 592 -6.74 10.29 48.28
C GLU A 592 -8.14 10.12 47.69
N SER A 593 -8.69 8.92 47.81
CA SER A 593 -9.90 8.62 47.06
C SER A 593 -10.70 7.44 47.60
N THR A 594 -12.00 7.37 47.28
CA THR A 594 -12.96 6.46 47.96
C THR A 594 -13.60 5.46 47.01
N LEU A 595 -13.44 4.15 47.16
CA LEU A 595 -14.16 3.13 46.38
C LEU A 595 -15.41 2.62 47.13
N TYR A 596 -16.58 2.69 46.50
CA TYR A 596 -17.82 2.16 47.07
C TYR A 596 -18.02 0.69 46.71
N LEU A 597 -18.31 -0.15 47.71
CA LEU A 597 -18.49 -1.59 47.54
C LEU A 597 -19.95 -1.96 47.79
N LEU A 598 -20.56 -2.64 46.82
CA LEU A 598 -21.94 -3.08 46.89
C LEU A 598 -21.99 -4.60 46.68
N GLY A 599 -22.55 -5.32 47.66
CA GLY A 599 -22.79 -6.77 47.58
C GLY A 599 -21.69 -7.68 48.12
N HIS A 600 -20.56 -7.15 48.58
CA HIS A 600 -19.45 -7.90 49.18
C HIS A 600 -18.70 -7.09 50.25
N ASP A 601 -17.88 -7.77 51.06
CA ASP A 601 -17.10 -7.22 52.18
C ASP A 601 -15.68 -6.82 51.74
N ALA A 602 -15.13 -5.77 52.34
CA ALA A 602 -13.76 -5.28 52.15
C ALA A 602 -12.66 -6.20 52.73
N GLY A 603 -13.00 -7.23 53.50
CA GLY A 603 -12.08 -8.08 54.27
C GLY A 603 -10.99 -8.83 53.48
N GLN A 604 -10.98 -8.77 52.15
CA GLN A 604 -9.96 -9.36 51.26
C GLN A 604 -9.06 -8.32 50.55
N GLN A 605 -8.94 -7.10 51.08
CA GLN A 605 -8.21 -5.99 50.47
C GLN A 605 -6.85 -5.79 51.15
N ILE A 606 -5.76 -5.89 50.39
CA ILE A 606 -4.39 -5.83 50.92
C ILE A 606 -3.58 -4.85 50.08
N ALA A 607 -2.81 -3.99 50.76
CA ALA A 607 -1.79 -3.13 50.15
C ALA A 607 -2.27 -2.18 49.04
N ASN A 608 -3.29 -1.35 49.30
CA ASN A 608 -3.66 -0.23 48.42
C ASN A 608 -3.17 1.10 49.03
N ALA A 609 -2.61 1.99 48.21
CA ALA A 609 -2.08 3.28 48.66
C ALA A 609 -3.05 4.41 48.32
N GLY A 610 -3.53 5.15 49.34
CA GLY A 610 -4.44 6.29 49.20
C GLY A 610 -5.89 5.94 48.87
N LEU A 611 -6.24 4.65 48.76
CA LEU A 611 -7.58 4.16 48.43
C LEU A 611 -8.35 3.77 49.70
N HIS A 612 -9.46 4.44 49.95
CA HIS A 612 -10.40 4.18 51.04
C HIS A 612 -11.58 3.37 50.54
N PHE A 613 -12.07 2.42 51.33
CA PHE A 613 -13.18 1.56 50.94
C PHE A 613 -14.39 1.87 51.82
N ILE A 614 -15.57 2.03 51.19
CA ILE A 614 -16.84 2.24 51.88
C ILE A 614 -17.84 1.19 51.41
N GLU A 615 -18.25 0.34 52.34
CA GLU A 615 -19.32 -0.64 52.12
C GLU A 615 -20.69 0.04 52.24
N LEU A 616 -21.55 -0.16 51.23
CA LEU A 616 -22.86 0.47 51.12
C LEU A 616 -24.04 -0.48 51.35
#